data_AF-A0A8T3MB42-F1
#
_entry.id   AF-A0A8T3MB42-F1
#
_cell.length_a   1.000
_cell.length_b   1.000
_cell.length_c   1.000
_cell.angle_alpha   90.00
_cell.angle_beta   90.00
_cell.angle_gamma   90.00
#
_symmetry.space_group_name_H-M   'P 1'
#
loop_
_entity.id
_entity.type
_entity.pdbx_description
1 polymer ?
#
loop_
_entity_poly.entity_id
_entity_poly.type
_entity_poly.pdbx_seq_one_letter_code
_entity_poly.pdbx_strand_id
1 'polypeptide(L)'
;ARLRVPAPLAPAVELFGESPSRIVVSTRRRHAPALSLLARQHGLPVQELGSVGGDRLVVELAGAGATGAAEERGSRVADAIDVAVEDLSRAWERGLPSALGWEVG
;
A
#
# COMPACT_ATOMS: atom_id res chain seq x y z
N ALA A 1 -7.05 7.26 2.66
CA ALA A 1 -6.00 6.74 3.56
C ALA A 1 -4.68 7.42 3.25
N ARG A 2 -3.83 7.61 4.26
CA ARG A 2 -2.45 8.12 4.09
C ARG A 2 -1.49 7.12 4.72
N LEU A 3 -0.63 6.53 3.90
CA LEU A 3 0.24 5.42 4.26
C LEU A 3 1.70 5.77 3.96
N ARG A 4 2.60 5.24 4.78
CA ARG A 4 4.04 5.23 4.56
C ARG A 4 4.53 3.79 4.53
N VAL A 5 4.97 3.34 3.35
CA VAL A 5 5.37 1.96 3.09
C VAL A 5 6.89 1.89 2.95
N PRO A 6 7.59 1.00 3.66
CA PRO A 6 9.02 0.81 3.48
C PRO A 6 9.30 0.26 2.08
N ALA A 7 10.33 0.80 1.45
CA ALA A 7 10.86 0.34 0.17
C ALA A 7 12.37 0.06 0.32
N PRO A 8 12.76 -1.07 0.95
CA PRO A 8 14.17 -1.44 1.08
C PRO A 8 14.79 -1.89 -0.25
N LEU A 9 14.00 -2.50 -1.14
CA LEU A 9 14.46 -3.06 -2.42
C LEU A 9 13.95 -2.25 -3.61
N ALA A 10 12.75 -2.56 -4.09
CA ALA A 10 12.13 -1.91 -5.25
C ALA A 10 10.66 -1.56 -4.93
N PRO A 11 10.18 -0.36 -5.28
CA PRO A 11 8.79 0.08 -5.06
C PRO A 11 7.74 -0.92 -5.53
N ALA A 12 7.92 -1.46 -6.73
CA ALA A 12 6.98 -2.39 -7.33
C ALA A 12 6.88 -3.71 -6.56
N VAL A 13 7.99 -4.20 -6.02
CA VAL A 13 8.02 -5.45 -5.23
C VAL A 13 7.26 -5.26 -3.92
N GLU A 14 7.42 -4.12 -3.25
CA GLU A 14 6.74 -3.87 -1.98
C GLU A 14 5.25 -3.60 -2.13
N LEU A 15 4.83 -2.95 -3.22
CA LEU A 15 3.43 -2.59 -3.47
C LEU A 15 2.62 -3.69 -4.13
N PHE A 16 3.22 -4.44 -5.05
CA PHE A 16 2.52 -5.43 -5.89
C PHE A 16 3.04 -6.86 -5.71
N GLY A 17 4.12 -7.05 -4.94
CA GLY A 17 4.64 -8.37 -4.65
C GLY A 17 3.68 -9.17 -3.77
N GLU A 18 3.41 -10.40 -4.18
CA GLU A 18 2.56 -11.33 -3.44
C GLU A 18 3.40 -12.23 -2.53
N SER A 19 3.09 -12.20 -1.25
CA SER A 19 3.60 -13.16 -0.27
C SER A 19 2.49 -13.49 0.74
N PRO A 20 2.34 -14.78 1.11
CA PRO A 20 1.28 -15.24 2.00
C PRO A 20 1.52 -14.75 3.44
N SER A 21 0.54 -15.00 4.31
CA SER A 21 0.65 -14.76 5.77
C SER A 21 0.82 -13.28 6.16
N ARG A 22 0.27 -12.36 5.37
CA ARG A 22 0.19 -10.93 5.69
C ARG A 22 -1.27 -10.51 5.86
N ILE A 23 -1.54 -9.66 6.84
CA ILE A 23 -2.85 -9.04 7.06
C ILE A 23 -2.68 -7.53 7.28
N VAL A 24 -3.67 -6.76 6.85
CA VAL A 24 -3.77 -5.32 7.12
C VAL A 24 -4.94 -5.11 8.07
N VAL A 25 -4.70 -4.43 9.19
CA VAL A 25 -5.71 -4.18 10.22
C VAL A 25 -5.81 -2.69 10.47
N SER A 26 -7.04 -2.18 10.56
CA SER A 26 -7.30 -0.84 11.09
C SER A 26 -7.81 -0.94 12.53
N THR A 27 -7.39 0.00 13.38
CA THR A 27 -7.86 0.09 14.75
C THR A 27 -7.97 1.54 15.19
N ARG A 28 -8.69 1.79 16.29
CA ARG A 28 -8.70 3.11 16.91
C ARG A 28 -7.27 3.43 17.38
N ARG A 29 -6.80 4.66 17.15
CA ARG A 29 -5.41 5.08 17.47
C ARG A 29 -4.94 4.68 18.88
N ARG A 30 -5.81 4.82 19.88
CA ARG A 30 -5.53 4.44 21.27
C ARG A 30 -5.26 2.95 21.50
N HIS A 31 -5.70 2.06 20.60
CA HIS A 31 -5.50 0.62 20.69
C HIS A 31 -4.29 0.15 19.87
N ALA A 32 -3.69 1.01 19.03
CA ALA A 32 -2.56 0.63 18.18
C ALA A 32 -1.35 0.10 18.98
N PRO A 33 -0.96 0.70 20.13
CA PRO A 33 0.12 0.14 20.96
C PRO A 33 -0.19 -1.25 21.49
N ALA A 34 -1.43 -1.51 21.91
CA ALA A 34 -1.85 -2.80 22.44
C ALA A 34 -1.85 -3.89 21.35
N LEU A 35 -2.31 -3.56 20.13
CA LEU A 35 -2.26 -4.46 18.97
C LEU A 35 -0.81 -4.82 18.61
N SER A 36 0.08 -3.82 18.57
CA SER A 36 1.50 -4.03 18.29
C SER A 36 2.19 -4.88 19.36
N LEU A 37 1.84 -4.68 20.63
CA LEU A 37 2.35 -5.52 21.72
C LEU A 37 1.88 -6.97 21.58
N LEU A 38 0.60 -7.19 21.31
CA LEU A 38 0.03 -8.52 21.10
C LEU A 38 0.74 -9.26 19.95
N ALA A 39 0.93 -8.60 18.80
CA ALA A 39 1.65 -9.19 17.68
C ALA A 39 3.08 -9.63 18.07
N ARG A 40 3.81 -8.75 18.78
CA ARG A 40 5.16 -9.04 19.26
C ARG A 40 5.21 -10.19 20.26
N GLN A 41 4.22 -10.31 21.15
CA GLN A 41 4.11 -11.44 22.09
C GLN A 41 3.98 -12.79 21.37
N HIS A 42 3.40 -12.80 20.18
CA HIS A 42 3.32 -13.97 19.31
C HIS A 42 4.48 -14.09 18.32
N GLY A 43 5.52 -13.27 18.44
CA GLY A 43 6.68 -13.28 17.54
C GLY A 43 6.38 -12.82 16.12
N LEU A 44 5.27 -12.11 15.91
CA LEU A 44 4.84 -11.65 14.59
C LEU A 44 5.48 -10.29 14.26
N PRO A 45 6.02 -10.12 13.04
CA PRO A 45 6.37 -8.79 12.53
C PRO A 45 5.13 -7.90 12.51
N VAL A 46 5.28 -6.66 12.98
CA VAL A 46 4.19 -5.68 12.99
C VAL A 46 4.72 -4.30 12.62
N GLN A 47 3.95 -3.61 11.79
CA GLN A 47 4.28 -2.27 11.34
C GLN A 47 3.03 -1.40 11.28
N GLU A 48 3.15 -0.16 11.78
CA GLU A 48 2.17 0.88 11.55
C GLU A 48 2.41 1.50 10.16
N LEU A 49 1.42 1.37 9.28
CA LEU A 49 1.48 1.92 7.92
C LEU A 49 0.97 3.36 7.85
N GLY A 50 0.08 3.78 8.74
CA GLY A 50 -0.49 5.14 8.72
C GLY A 50 -1.94 5.17 9.17
N SER A 51 -2.77 5.97 8.48
CA SER A 51 -4.15 6.25 8.90
C SER A 51 -5.17 6.09 7.77
N VAL A 52 -6.40 5.73 8.16
CA VAL A 52 -7.56 5.61 7.27
C VAL A 52 -8.40 6.90 7.28
N GLY A 53 -9.25 7.07 6.26
CA GLY A 53 -10.12 8.24 6.09
C GLY A 53 -9.85 9.00 4.79
N GLY A 54 -10.74 9.95 4.48
CA GLY A 54 -10.75 10.69 3.21
C GLY A 54 -11.18 9.82 2.01
N ASP A 55 -11.13 10.42 0.83
CA ASP A 55 -11.56 9.87 -0.47
C ASP A 55 -10.37 9.55 -1.40
N ARG A 56 -9.13 9.72 -0.91
CA ARG A 56 -7.89 9.43 -1.66
C ARG A 56 -7.02 8.41 -0.95
N LEU A 57 -6.38 7.53 -1.71
CA LEU A 57 -5.29 6.67 -1.26
C LEU A 57 -3.97 7.37 -1.57
N VAL A 58 -3.27 7.79 -0.52
CA VAL A 58 -1.93 8.38 -0.60
C VAL A 58 -0.92 7.39 -0.02
N VAL A 59 0.08 6.98 -0.81
CA VAL A 59 1.16 6.08 -0.39
C VAL A 59 2.50 6.74 -0.63
N GLU A 60 3.20 7.03 0.45
CA GLU A 60 4.58 7.51 0.45
C GLU A 60 5.53 6.34 0.62
N LEU A 61 6.51 6.22 -0.26
CA LEU A 61 7.55 5.19 -0.17
C LEU A 61 8.75 5.70 0.61
N ALA A 62 9.25 4.89 1.55
CA ALA A 62 10.36 5.27 2.43
C ALA A 62 11.48 4.23 2.39
N GLY A 63 12.70 4.63 2.06
CA GLY A 63 13.85 3.72 2.05
C GLY A 63 14.73 3.91 0.82
N ALA A 64 15.85 3.20 0.78
CA ALA A 64 16.84 3.33 -0.29
C ALA A 64 16.29 2.90 -1.67
N GLY A 65 15.35 1.96 -1.69
CA GLY A 65 14.66 1.52 -2.91
C GLY A 65 13.61 2.51 -3.40
N ALA A 66 13.09 3.40 -2.55
CA ALA A 66 11.93 4.24 -2.85
C ALA A 66 12.12 5.12 -4.10
N THR A 67 13.34 5.57 -4.36
CA THR A 67 13.64 6.54 -5.42
C THR A 67 13.95 5.89 -6.78
N GLY A 68 13.94 4.55 -6.87
CA GLY A 68 14.40 3.86 -8.08
C GLY A 68 15.92 4.01 -8.31
N ALA A 69 16.67 4.50 -7.31
CA ALA A 69 18.13 4.59 -7.36
C ALA A 69 18.79 3.22 -7.59
N ALA A 70 18.16 2.13 -7.12
CA ALA A 70 18.59 0.76 -7.38
C ALA A 70 18.38 0.30 -8.84
N GLU A 71 17.62 1.06 -9.63
CA GLU A 71 17.21 0.71 -11.00
C GLU A 71 17.78 1.68 -12.04
N GLU A 72 18.76 2.51 -11.67
CA GLU A 72 19.42 3.52 -12.53
C GLU A 72 18.45 4.52 -13.22
N ARG A 73 17.19 4.61 -12.75
CA ARG A 73 16.13 5.43 -13.36
C ARG A 73 16.19 6.94 -13.05
N GLY A 74 17.23 7.40 -12.36
CA GLY A 74 17.57 8.82 -12.24
C GLY A 74 16.70 9.70 -11.31
N SER A 75 15.58 9.20 -10.76
CA SER A 75 14.83 9.96 -9.76
C SER A 75 15.49 9.87 -8.39
N ARG A 76 15.61 11.01 -7.68
CA ARG A 76 16.03 11.07 -6.27
C ARG A 76 14.85 11.23 -5.30
N VAL A 77 13.63 11.31 -5.85
CA VAL A 77 12.40 11.56 -5.10
C VAL A 77 11.40 10.47 -5.49
N ALA A 78 10.88 9.77 -4.49
CA ALA A 78 9.75 8.88 -4.69
C ALA A 78 8.49 9.75 -4.70
N ASP A 79 7.86 9.92 -5.86
CA ASP A 79 6.54 10.54 -5.90
C ASP A 79 5.55 9.64 -5.15
N ALA A 80 4.71 10.26 -4.32
CA ALA A 80 3.65 9.54 -3.66
C ALA A 80 2.64 9.03 -4.70
N ILE A 81 2.15 7.80 -4.50
CA ILE A 81 0.94 7.37 -5.20
C ILE A 81 -0.20 8.16 -4.58
N ASP A 82 -0.87 8.98 -5.36
CA ASP A 82 -2.03 9.76 -4.92
C ASP A 82 -3.21 9.58 -5.90
N VAL A 83 -4.13 8.68 -5.55
CA VAL A 83 -5.26 8.29 -6.39
C VAL A 83 -6.57 8.40 -5.64
N ALA A 84 -7.65 8.80 -6.32
CA ALA A 84 -8.98 8.78 -5.72
C ALA A 84 -9.42 7.33 -5.50
N VAL A 85 -10.05 7.06 -4.34
CA VAL A 85 -10.63 5.74 -4.06
C VAL A 85 -11.71 5.40 -5.08
N GLU A 86 -12.48 6.39 -5.54
CA GLU A 86 -13.48 6.20 -6.58
C GLU A 86 -12.87 5.66 -7.89
N ASP A 87 -11.72 6.19 -8.32
CA ASP A 87 -11.06 5.72 -9.54
C ASP A 87 -10.58 4.28 -9.40
N LEU A 88 -10.08 3.89 -8.21
CA LEU A 88 -9.70 2.51 -7.91
C LEU A 88 -10.92 1.57 -7.91
N SER A 89 -12.00 1.95 -7.23
CA SER A 89 -13.25 1.17 -7.20
C SER A 89 -13.79 0.96 -8.60
N ARG A 90 -13.84 2.04 -9.39
CA ARG A 90 -14.32 2.01 -10.76
C ARG A 90 -13.43 1.14 -11.67
N ALA A 91 -12.10 1.21 -11.52
CA ALA A 91 -11.17 0.35 -12.26
C ALA A 91 -11.36 -1.12 -11.90
N TRP A 92 -11.57 -1.43 -10.62
CA TRP A 92 -11.83 -2.79 -10.13
C TRP A 92 -13.15 -3.36 -10.69
N GLU A 93 -14.24 -2.59 -10.58
CA GLU A 93 -15.57 -3.00 -11.04
C GLU A 93 -15.62 -3.28 -12.55
N ARG A 94 -14.88 -2.49 -13.33
CA ARG A 94 -14.83 -2.65 -14.80
C ARG A 94 -13.76 -3.63 -15.27
N GLY A 95 -12.73 -3.91 -14.47
CA GLY A 95 -11.57 -4.67 -14.91
C GLY A 95 -11.93 -6.03 -15.54
N LEU A 96 -12.77 -6.81 -14.86
CA LEU A 96 -13.18 -8.13 -15.36
C LEU A 96 -14.15 -8.03 -16.56
N PRO A 97 -15.24 -7.24 -16.52
CA PRO A 97 -16.10 -7.02 -17.68
C PRO A 97 -15.34 -6.57 -18.94
N SER A 98 -14.45 -5.59 -18.81
CA SER A 98 -13.66 -5.09 -19.95
C SER A 98 -12.71 -6.17 -20.48
N ALA A 99 -12.05 -6.94 -19.59
CA ALA A 99 -11.14 -8.02 -19.99
C ALA A 99 -11.87 -9.17 -20.72
N LEU A 100 -13.16 -9.38 -20.41
CA LEU A 100 -14.00 -10.42 -21.01
C LEU A 100 -14.83 -9.92 -22.21
N GLY A 101 -14.75 -8.62 -22.56
CA GLY A 101 -15.51 -8.03 -23.66
C GLY A 101 -17.02 -7.97 -23.40
N TRP A 102 -17.44 -7.88 -22.13
CA TRP A 102 -18.84 -7.84 -21.72
C TRP A 102 -19.47 -6.44 -21.70
N GLU A 103 -18.73 -5.42 -22.16
CA GLU A 103 -19.28 -4.09 -22.35
C GLU A 103 -20.29 -4.12 -23.51
N VAL A 104 -21.58 -4.15 -23.17
CA VAL A 104 -22.66 -3.93 -24.13
C VAL A 104 -22.62 -2.44 -24.48
N GLY A 105 -22.50 -2.15 -25.78
CA GLY A 105 -22.56 -0.79 -26.32
C GLY A 105 -23.87 -0.06 -26.01
#